data_AF-A0A1Q6PZQ4-F1
#
_entry.id   AF-A0A1Q6PZQ4-F1
#
_cell.length_a   1.000
_cell.length_b   1.000
_cell.length_c   1.000
_cell.angle_alpha   90.00
_cell.angle_beta   90.00
_cell.angle_gamma   90.00
#
_symmetry.space_group_name_H-M   'P 1'
#
loop_
_entity.id
_entity.type
_entity.pdbx_description
1 polymer ?
#
loop_
_entity_poly.entity_id
_entity_poly.type
_entity_poly.pdbx_seq_one_letter_code
_entity_poly.pdbx_strand_id
1 'polypeptide(L)'
;MTCLGEKTGVELPGEVAGNLAGPESREANGETWWPGETLQAAIGQGNTVITPVQLATYAGTIANRGTRYRTHFVKSILDTNTGKVLQETQPEVMDVIEDRGDTFDLVQQGMVGVAQTIPALASYPYTIACKTGSPQRSESYYAGSTRKHYTNATMIAYGPVEDPQIAIGIVVEYGGAGARTGQLVADIFDAYFAMQNGTLTVDEPETADPAGDDPKTEAVDGDAAADETDTAGETAPAPEPAAVPAA
;
A
#
# COMPACT_ATOMS: atom_id res chain seq x y z
N MET A 1 10.06 8.95 9.62
CA MET A 1 8.85 9.31 8.84
C MET A 1 7.70 9.39 9.82
N THR A 2 7.13 10.58 10.02
CA THR A 2 6.18 10.88 11.11
C THR A 2 4.71 10.70 10.73
N CYS A 3 4.40 10.42 9.45
CA CYS A 3 3.02 10.40 8.95
C CYS A 3 2.26 9.08 9.21
N LEU A 4 2.91 8.09 9.84
CA LEU A 4 2.36 6.76 10.11
C LEU A 4 2.22 6.57 11.62
N GLY A 5 1.11 5.99 12.08
CA GLY A 5 0.83 5.82 13.51
C GLY A 5 0.30 7.09 14.20
N GLU A 6 0.14 8.19 13.47
CA GLU A 6 -0.45 9.45 13.93
C GLU A 6 -1.63 9.87 13.05
N LYS A 7 -2.52 10.69 13.61
CA LYS A 7 -3.61 11.30 12.82
C LYS A 7 -3.04 12.23 11.75
N THR A 8 -3.54 12.10 10.52
CA THR A 8 -3.22 12.97 9.38
C THR A 8 -3.80 14.38 9.55
N GLY A 9 -4.81 14.52 10.43
CA GLY A 9 -5.48 15.79 10.69
C GLY A 9 -6.67 16.04 9.77
N VAL A 10 -7.15 15.00 9.08
CA VAL A 10 -8.36 15.08 8.25
C VAL A 10 -9.58 15.40 9.13
N GLU A 11 -10.49 16.21 8.59
CA GLU A 11 -11.63 16.79 9.30
C GLU A 11 -12.77 15.77 9.59
N LEU A 12 -12.44 14.49 9.67
CA LEU A 12 -13.40 13.41 9.90
C LEU A 12 -13.40 12.99 11.38
N PRO A 13 -14.57 12.92 12.04
CA PRO A 13 -14.66 12.59 13.46
C PRO A 13 -14.19 11.16 13.79
N GLY A 14 -14.23 10.26 12.79
CA GLY A 14 -13.82 8.87 12.92
C GLY A 14 -12.34 8.59 12.60
N GLU A 15 -11.50 9.61 12.42
CA GLU A 15 -10.08 9.39 12.16
C GLU A 15 -9.39 8.68 13.33
N VAL A 16 -8.79 7.53 13.03
CA VAL A 16 -7.96 6.75 13.95
C VAL A 16 -6.50 6.88 13.56
N ALA A 17 -5.60 6.89 14.56
CA ALA A 17 -4.16 7.05 14.34
C ALA A 17 -3.50 5.77 13.79
N GLY A 18 -4.16 4.61 13.91
CA GLY A 18 -3.51 3.33 13.67
C GLY A 18 -2.49 2.99 14.76
N ASN A 19 -1.49 2.18 14.41
CA ASN A 19 -0.35 1.84 15.26
C ASN A 19 0.89 1.64 14.39
N LEU A 20 1.98 2.35 14.66
CA LEU A 20 3.27 2.08 14.04
C LEU A 20 4.07 1.21 15.00
N ALA A 21 4.45 -0.01 14.58
CA ALA A 21 5.20 -0.90 15.45
C ALA A 21 6.58 -0.33 15.78
N GLY A 22 6.86 -0.23 17.07
CA GLY A 22 8.13 0.22 17.60
C GLY A 22 8.19 0.10 19.13
N PRO A 23 9.36 0.37 19.75
CA PRO A 23 9.54 0.27 21.19
C PRO A 23 8.49 1.04 21.99
N GLU A 24 8.22 2.28 21.60
CA GLU A 24 7.22 3.14 22.24
C GLU A 24 5.81 2.53 22.17
N SER A 25 5.43 1.95 21.04
CA SER A 25 4.13 1.30 20.87
C SER A 25 3.97 0.04 21.73
N ARG A 26 5.04 -0.74 21.97
CA ARG A 26 5.01 -1.90 22.87
C ARG A 26 4.98 -1.49 24.32
N GLU A 27 5.78 -0.48 24.69
CA GLU A 27 5.80 0.07 26.05
C GLU A 27 4.42 0.62 26.46
N ALA A 28 3.74 1.33 25.55
CA ALA A 28 2.38 1.80 25.76
C ALA A 28 1.37 0.67 26.04
N ASN A 29 1.65 -0.55 25.57
CA ASN A 29 0.87 -1.76 25.82
C ASN A 29 1.38 -2.59 27.02
N GLY A 30 2.43 -2.14 27.71
CA GLY A 30 3.04 -2.85 28.84
C GLY A 30 3.89 -4.06 28.42
N GLU A 31 4.37 -4.08 27.17
CA GLU A 31 5.09 -5.19 26.58
C GLU A 31 6.56 -4.84 26.29
N THR A 32 7.42 -5.85 26.21
CA THR A 32 8.85 -5.69 25.86
C THR A 32 9.03 -5.75 24.34
N TRP A 33 9.79 -4.81 23.77
CA TRP A 33 10.19 -4.83 22.37
C TRP A 33 11.40 -5.74 22.14
N TRP A 34 11.24 -6.74 21.28
CA TRP A 34 12.30 -7.68 20.92
C TRP A 34 12.95 -7.31 19.58
N PRO A 35 14.26 -7.60 19.38
CA PRO A 35 14.95 -7.27 18.13
C PRO A 35 14.27 -7.83 16.87
N GLY A 36 13.69 -9.04 16.93
CA GLY A 36 12.99 -9.66 15.80
C GLY A 36 11.75 -8.87 15.34
N GLU A 37 11.14 -8.07 16.22
CA GLU A 37 10.01 -7.21 15.87
C GLU A 37 10.43 -6.03 15.02
N THR A 38 11.69 -5.61 15.13
CA THR A 38 12.25 -4.55 14.28
C THR A 38 12.31 -5.00 12.83
N LEU A 39 12.65 -6.28 12.59
CA LEU A 39 12.68 -6.85 11.25
C LEU A 39 11.28 -6.91 10.64
N GLN A 40 10.27 -7.31 11.42
CA GLN A 40 8.87 -7.33 10.98
C GLN A 40 8.34 -5.91 10.72
N ALA A 41 8.61 -4.97 11.63
CA ALA A 41 8.19 -3.58 11.49
C ALA A 41 8.83 -2.89 10.28
N ALA A 42 10.09 -3.20 9.97
CA ALA A 42 10.80 -2.63 8.82
C ALA A 42 10.14 -2.95 7.47
N ILE A 43 9.44 -4.09 7.36
CA ILE A 43 8.65 -4.47 6.17
C ILE A 43 7.16 -4.13 6.31
N GLY A 44 6.77 -3.38 7.35
CA GLY A 44 5.39 -2.97 7.61
C GLY A 44 4.49 -4.08 8.18
N GLN A 45 5.07 -5.14 8.75
CA GLN A 45 4.35 -6.24 9.41
C GLN A 45 4.43 -6.10 10.96
N GLY A 46 4.02 -7.15 11.67
CA GLY A 46 3.92 -7.17 13.13
C GLY A 46 2.69 -6.40 13.60
N ASN A 47 2.86 -5.55 14.60
CA ASN A 47 1.76 -4.73 15.14
C ASN A 47 1.52 -3.43 14.34
N THR A 48 2.05 -3.33 13.12
CA THR A 48 1.86 -2.15 12.27
C THR A 48 0.46 -2.18 11.66
N VAL A 49 -0.34 -1.17 11.97
CA VAL A 49 -1.72 -0.99 11.49
C VAL A 49 -1.86 0.43 10.98
N ILE A 50 -2.02 0.59 9.67
CA ILE A 50 -2.04 1.89 8.98
C ILE A 50 -3.35 2.05 8.21
N THR A 51 -3.90 3.26 8.25
CA THR A 51 -5.14 3.59 7.53
C THR A 51 -4.89 3.93 6.06
N PRO A 52 -5.87 3.76 5.15
CA PRO A 52 -5.72 4.17 3.76
C PRO A 52 -5.39 5.67 3.58
N VAL A 53 -5.95 6.55 4.42
CA VAL A 53 -5.65 7.99 4.36
C VAL A 53 -4.19 8.28 4.76
N GLN A 54 -3.63 7.54 5.71
CA GLN A 54 -2.20 7.63 6.03
C GLN A 54 -1.34 7.11 4.88
N LEU A 55 -1.74 6.05 4.17
CA LEU A 55 -1.02 5.57 2.98
C LEU A 55 -1.00 6.60 1.85
N ALA A 56 -2.14 7.26 1.58
CA ALA A 56 -2.20 8.34 0.59
C ALA A 56 -1.35 9.55 1.01
N THR A 57 -1.40 9.93 2.29
CA THR A 57 -0.58 11.01 2.86
C THR A 57 0.92 10.67 2.80
N TYR A 58 1.28 9.42 3.04
CA TYR A 58 2.65 8.89 2.92
C TYR A 58 3.16 9.03 1.49
N ALA A 59 2.36 8.58 0.51
CA ALA A 59 2.68 8.73 -0.91
C ALA A 59 2.86 10.21 -1.32
N GLY A 60 1.95 11.08 -0.88
CA GLY A 60 2.02 12.52 -1.13
C GLY A 60 3.24 13.17 -0.46
N THR A 61 3.63 12.72 0.73
CA THR A 61 4.85 13.22 1.41
C THR A 61 6.11 12.87 0.64
N ILE A 62 6.19 11.66 0.06
CA ILE A 62 7.31 11.27 -0.82
C ILE A 62 7.30 12.11 -2.10
N ALA A 63 6.14 12.27 -2.73
CA ALA A 63 5.97 13.10 -3.92
C ALA A 63 6.41 14.55 -3.69
N ASN A 64 6.10 15.10 -2.51
CA ASN A 64 6.49 16.44 -2.08
C ASN A 64 7.91 16.52 -1.49
N ARG A 65 8.77 15.53 -1.78
CA ARG A 65 10.17 15.47 -1.31
C ARG A 65 10.33 15.69 0.20
N GLY A 66 9.45 15.08 0.99
CA GLY A 66 9.50 15.09 2.45
C GLY A 66 8.59 16.11 3.13
N THR A 67 7.95 17.01 2.40
CA THR A 67 6.99 17.95 3.00
C THR A 67 5.63 17.28 3.20
N ARG A 68 5.23 17.11 4.46
CA ARG A 68 3.92 16.58 4.84
C ARG A 68 2.95 17.73 5.05
N TYR A 69 1.92 17.83 4.21
CA TYR A 69 0.80 18.73 4.43
C TYR A 69 -0.30 18.06 5.26
N ARG A 70 -1.10 18.87 5.97
CA ARG A 70 -2.34 18.40 6.59
C ARG A 70 -3.30 17.93 5.51
N THR A 71 -3.91 16.77 5.72
CA THR A 71 -4.94 16.25 4.81
C THR A 71 -6.27 16.94 5.07
N HIS A 72 -6.94 17.42 4.02
CA HIS A 72 -8.22 18.11 4.12
C HIS A 72 -9.26 17.49 3.17
N PHE A 73 -10.52 17.50 3.59
CA PHE A 73 -11.64 17.12 2.72
C PHE A 73 -12.38 18.36 2.21
N VAL A 74 -12.48 19.39 3.05
CA VAL A 74 -13.14 20.65 2.69
C VAL A 74 -12.17 21.54 1.93
N LYS A 75 -12.51 21.87 0.67
CA LYS A 75 -11.76 22.86 -0.14
C LYS A 75 -12.11 24.30 0.24
N SER A 76 -13.40 24.58 0.40
CA SER A 76 -13.91 25.91 0.74
C SER A 76 -15.31 25.82 1.32
N ILE A 77 -15.65 26.75 2.20
CA ILE A 77 -17.00 26.98 2.71
C ILE A 77 -17.59 28.16 1.97
N LEU A 78 -18.76 27.96 1.37
CA LEU A 78 -19.46 28.97 0.58
C LEU A 78 -20.71 29.45 1.33
N ASP A 79 -21.04 30.73 1.16
CA ASP A 79 -22.33 31.27 1.57
C ASP A 79 -23.42 30.76 0.60
N THR A 80 -24.41 30.05 1.13
CA THR A 80 -25.45 29.42 0.31
C THR A 80 -26.33 30.41 -0.45
N ASN A 81 -26.49 31.64 0.05
CA ASN A 81 -27.36 32.65 -0.57
C ASN A 81 -26.67 33.44 -1.68
N THR A 82 -25.36 33.69 -1.51
CA THR A 82 -24.59 34.58 -2.38
C THR A 82 -23.53 33.86 -3.22
N GLY A 83 -23.22 32.61 -2.91
CA GLY A 83 -22.14 31.84 -3.53
C GLY A 83 -20.73 32.34 -3.20
N LYS A 84 -20.61 33.30 -2.27
CA LYS A 84 -19.30 33.87 -1.89
C LYS A 84 -18.51 32.90 -1.04
N VAL A 85 -17.21 32.83 -1.27
CA VAL A 85 -16.28 32.08 -0.42
C VAL A 85 -16.20 32.76 0.95
N LEU A 86 -16.61 32.04 1.99
CA LEU A 86 -16.50 32.47 3.39
C LEU A 86 -15.15 32.07 3.99
N GLN A 87 -14.69 30.88 3.62
CA GLN A 87 -13.42 30.34 4.07
C GLN A 87 -12.86 29.44 2.96
N GLU A 88 -11.57 29.56 2.70
CA GLU A 88 -10.82 28.69 1.80
C GLU A 88 -9.76 27.96 2.62
N THR A 89 -9.68 26.64 2.43
CA THR A 89 -8.70 25.82 3.12
C THR A 89 -7.32 26.06 2.52
N GLN A 90 -6.37 26.45 3.37
CA GLN A 90 -4.99 26.72 2.96
C GLN A 90 -4.11 25.52 3.28
N PRO A 91 -3.07 25.23 2.47
CA PRO A 91 -2.09 24.20 2.79
C PRO A 91 -1.39 24.50 4.12
N GLU A 92 -1.41 23.54 5.04
CA GLU A 92 -0.70 23.60 6.33
C GLU A 92 0.42 22.57 6.35
N VAL A 93 1.66 23.01 6.58
CA VAL A 93 2.80 22.10 6.73
C VAL A 93 2.78 21.52 8.14
N MET A 94 2.68 20.19 8.21
CA MET A 94 2.64 19.44 9.46
C MET A 94 4.00 18.91 9.88
N ASP A 95 4.82 18.52 8.89
CA ASP A 95 6.18 18.04 9.12
C ASP A 95 7.03 18.17 7.86
N VAL A 96 8.35 18.19 8.03
CA VAL A 96 9.33 18.22 6.93
C VAL A 96 10.42 17.19 7.21
N ILE A 97 10.53 16.20 6.33
CA ILE A 97 11.64 15.26 6.31
C ILE A 97 12.75 15.89 5.46
N GLU A 98 13.87 16.22 6.10
CA GLU A 98 15.03 16.77 5.39
C GLU A 98 15.59 15.76 4.39
N ASP A 99 15.82 16.23 3.16
CA ASP A 99 16.52 15.45 2.14
C ASP A 99 17.99 15.27 2.54
N ARG A 100 18.48 14.04 2.46
CA ARG A 100 19.86 13.66 2.78
C ARG A 100 20.58 13.27 1.49
N GLY A 101 20.89 14.27 0.68
CA GLY A 101 21.57 14.08 -0.60
C GLY A 101 20.59 13.70 -1.71
N ASP A 102 20.68 12.45 -2.18
CA ASP A 102 19.89 11.88 -3.28
C ASP A 102 18.81 10.90 -2.79
N THR A 103 18.46 10.94 -1.50
CA THR A 103 17.59 9.94 -0.87
C THR A 103 16.22 9.88 -1.55
N PHE A 104 15.56 11.02 -1.76
CA PHE A 104 14.25 11.03 -2.43
C PHE A 104 14.33 10.60 -3.90
N ASP A 105 15.44 10.90 -4.58
CA ASP A 105 15.64 10.51 -5.97
C ASP A 105 15.80 8.99 -6.10
N LEU A 106 16.57 8.36 -5.20
CA LEU A 106 16.73 6.91 -5.14
C LEU A 106 15.42 6.20 -4.79
N VAL A 107 14.66 6.74 -3.83
CA VAL A 107 13.34 6.20 -3.45
C VAL A 107 12.38 6.29 -4.65
N GLN A 108 12.32 7.44 -5.32
CA GLN A 108 11.50 7.64 -6.51
C GLN A 108 11.90 6.68 -7.64
N GLN A 109 13.20 6.53 -7.93
CA GLN A 109 13.69 5.57 -8.93
C GLN A 109 13.26 4.15 -8.60
N GLY A 110 13.35 3.72 -7.34
CA GLY A 110 12.87 2.42 -6.90
C GLY A 110 11.37 2.25 -7.12
N MET A 111 10.57 3.26 -6.78
CA MET A 111 9.12 3.23 -6.98
C MET A 111 8.70 3.22 -8.46
N VAL A 112 9.42 3.95 -9.32
CA VAL A 112 9.23 3.88 -10.78
C VAL A 112 9.61 2.50 -11.29
N GLY A 113 10.71 1.93 -10.80
CA GLY A 113 11.13 0.56 -11.14
C GLY A 113 10.04 -0.48 -10.85
N VAL A 114 9.34 -0.36 -9.71
CA VAL A 114 8.20 -1.22 -9.38
C VAL A 114 7.05 -1.02 -10.37
N ALA A 115 6.71 0.22 -10.72
CA ALA A 115 5.65 0.51 -11.69
C ALA A 115 5.93 -0.13 -13.07
N GLN A 116 7.19 -0.14 -13.50
CA GLN A 116 7.62 -0.77 -14.76
C GLN A 116 7.42 -2.29 -14.80
N THR A 117 7.30 -2.96 -13.64
CA THR A 117 6.97 -4.39 -13.57
C THR A 117 5.47 -4.70 -13.68
N ILE A 118 4.63 -3.67 -13.68
CA ILE A 118 3.17 -3.78 -13.68
C ILE A 118 2.67 -3.29 -15.05
N PRO A 119 2.18 -4.17 -15.95
CA PRO A 119 1.88 -3.81 -17.34
C PRO A 119 1.03 -2.54 -17.50
N ALA A 120 -0.08 -2.43 -16.75
CA ALA A 120 -0.98 -1.28 -16.82
C ALA A 120 -0.32 0.06 -16.45
N LEU A 121 0.69 0.04 -15.55
CA LEU A 121 1.41 1.24 -15.13
C LEU A 121 2.62 1.51 -16.02
N ALA A 122 3.29 0.47 -16.50
CA ALA A 122 4.43 0.57 -17.41
C ALA A 122 4.04 1.18 -18.77
N SER A 123 2.85 0.86 -19.27
CA SER A 123 2.32 1.42 -20.52
C SER A 123 1.55 2.74 -20.34
N TYR A 124 1.50 3.28 -19.12
CA TYR A 124 0.72 4.49 -18.85
C TYR A 124 1.36 5.73 -19.51
N PRO A 125 0.59 6.70 -20.04
CA PRO A 125 1.13 7.86 -20.75
C PRO A 125 2.02 8.79 -19.91
N TYR A 126 1.85 8.74 -18.59
CA TYR A 126 2.66 9.49 -17.63
C TYR A 126 3.46 8.54 -16.75
N THR A 127 4.64 8.98 -16.33
CA THR A 127 5.47 8.22 -15.39
C THR A 127 4.76 8.15 -14.03
N ILE A 128 4.46 6.94 -13.55
CA ILE A 128 3.89 6.69 -12.23
C ILE A 128 4.96 6.07 -11.32
N ALA A 129 5.07 6.58 -10.10
CA ALA A 129 5.85 5.95 -9.04
C ALA A 129 4.88 5.16 -8.14
N CYS A 130 5.16 3.88 -7.88
CA CYS A 130 4.32 3.09 -6.98
C CYS A 130 5.11 2.14 -6.07
N LYS A 131 4.46 1.66 -5.01
CA LYS A 131 4.93 0.51 -4.24
C LYS A 131 3.76 -0.38 -3.82
N THR A 132 3.94 -1.69 -4.03
CA THR A 132 2.98 -2.73 -3.65
C THR A 132 3.19 -3.22 -2.22
N GLY A 133 2.10 -3.73 -1.62
CA GLY A 133 2.12 -4.48 -0.37
C GLY A 133 1.05 -5.58 -0.36
N SER A 134 1.27 -6.57 0.50
CA SER A 134 0.36 -7.70 0.69
C SER A 134 0.21 -8.00 2.19
N PRO A 135 -0.31 -7.05 3.00
CA PRO A 135 -0.41 -7.24 4.45
C PRO A 135 -1.25 -8.48 4.77
N GLN A 136 -0.73 -9.27 5.70
CA GLN A 136 -1.37 -10.51 6.11
C GLN A 136 -2.52 -10.20 7.06
N ARG A 137 -3.57 -10.99 6.94
CA ARG A 137 -4.68 -10.99 7.89
C ARG A 137 -4.49 -12.12 8.92
N SER A 138 -5.17 -12.01 10.05
CA SER A 138 -5.12 -13.04 11.09
C SER A 138 -5.85 -14.32 10.64
N GLU A 139 -6.84 -14.19 9.76
CA GLU A 139 -7.56 -15.29 9.17
C GLU A 139 -6.66 -16.13 8.25
N SER A 140 -6.81 -17.45 8.33
CA SER A 140 -6.00 -18.41 7.58
C SER A 140 -6.84 -19.48 6.89
N TYR A 141 -6.30 -20.05 5.81
CA TYR A 141 -6.91 -21.13 5.04
C TYR A 141 -5.86 -22.20 4.70
N TYR A 142 -6.32 -23.36 4.21
CA TYR A 142 -5.44 -24.43 3.72
C TYR A 142 -5.35 -24.38 2.19
N ALA A 143 -4.13 -24.36 1.67
CA ALA A 143 -3.81 -24.59 0.27
C ALA A 143 -3.05 -25.92 0.19
N GLY A 144 -3.76 -27.00 -0.16
CA GLY A 144 -3.26 -28.36 0.02
C GLY A 144 -2.98 -28.64 1.50
N SER A 145 -1.78 -29.09 1.82
CA SER A 145 -1.34 -29.35 3.21
C SER A 145 -0.74 -28.13 3.92
N THR A 146 -0.63 -26.98 3.25
CA THR A 146 0.02 -25.78 3.79
C THR A 146 -1.01 -24.79 4.30
N ARG A 147 -0.85 -24.35 5.56
CA ARG A 147 -1.66 -23.26 6.13
C ARG A 147 -1.11 -21.92 5.63
N LYS A 148 -1.98 -21.10 5.05
CA LYS A 148 -1.66 -19.76 4.53
C LYS A 148 -2.56 -18.72 5.18
N HIS A 149 -2.09 -17.48 5.24
CA HIS A 149 -2.89 -16.34 5.67
C HIS A 149 -3.60 -15.72 4.48
N TYR A 150 -4.83 -15.23 4.69
CA TYR A 150 -5.43 -14.31 3.73
C TYR A 150 -4.62 -13.01 3.70
N THR A 151 -4.61 -12.33 2.57
CA THR A 151 -3.88 -11.09 2.37
C THR A 151 -4.79 -10.04 1.77
N ASN A 152 -4.64 -8.80 2.22
CA ASN A 152 -5.19 -7.67 1.47
C ASN A 152 -4.18 -7.29 0.38
N ALA A 153 -4.66 -6.73 -0.73
CA ALA A 153 -3.79 -6.14 -1.73
C ALA A 153 -3.70 -4.63 -1.45
N THR A 154 -2.48 -4.11 -1.31
CA THR A 154 -2.25 -2.68 -1.10
C THR A 154 -1.29 -2.10 -2.13
N MET A 155 -1.49 -0.83 -2.45
CA MET A 155 -0.56 -0.06 -3.26
C MET A 155 -0.62 1.41 -2.86
N ILE A 156 0.56 2.02 -2.79
CA ILE A 156 0.69 3.47 -2.83
C ILE A 156 1.20 3.86 -4.21
N ALA A 157 0.71 4.98 -4.74
CA ALA A 157 1.19 5.54 -6.00
C ALA A 157 1.14 7.06 -5.98
N TYR A 158 1.97 7.71 -6.80
CA TYR A 158 1.83 9.11 -7.14
C TYR A 158 2.31 9.37 -8.56
N GLY A 159 1.82 10.44 -9.17
CA GLY A 159 2.25 10.85 -10.50
C GLY A 159 1.57 12.12 -11.01
N PRO A 160 2.00 12.62 -12.18
CA PRO A 160 3.22 12.24 -12.91
C PRO A 160 4.47 12.49 -12.04
N VAL A 161 5.53 11.71 -12.22
CA VAL A 161 6.72 11.78 -11.35
C VAL A 161 7.43 13.14 -11.43
N GLU A 162 7.39 13.76 -12.61
CA GLU A 162 8.08 15.01 -12.93
C GLU A 162 7.36 16.25 -12.36
N ASP A 163 6.03 16.18 -12.25
CA ASP A 163 5.17 17.20 -11.63
C ASP A 163 4.02 16.49 -10.89
N PRO A 164 4.24 16.01 -9.65
CA PRO A 164 3.23 15.20 -8.96
C PRO A 164 1.92 15.94 -8.70
N GLN A 165 0.81 15.42 -9.24
CA GLN A 165 -0.51 16.05 -9.15
C GLN A 165 -1.50 15.26 -8.29
N ILE A 166 -1.32 13.94 -8.20
CA ILE A 166 -2.17 13.04 -7.41
C ILE A 166 -1.33 12.00 -6.67
N ALA A 167 -1.74 11.70 -5.43
CA ALA A 167 -1.20 10.64 -4.60
C ALA A 167 -2.35 9.70 -4.16
N ILE A 168 -2.11 8.39 -4.20
CA ILE A 168 -3.11 7.34 -4.07
C ILE A 168 -2.64 6.34 -3.00
N GLY A 169 -3.57 5.91 -2.14
CA GLY A 169 -3.38 4.79 -1.21
C GLY A 169 -4.57 3.83 -1.31
N ILE A 170 -4.32 2.60 -1.76
CA ILE A 170 -5.34 1.58 -1.99
C ILE A 170 -5.19 0.44 -0.99
N VAL A 171 -6.33 -0.03 -0.50
CA VAL A 171 -6.47 -1.31 0.22
C VAL A 171 -7.66 -2.05 -0.36
N VAL A 172 -7.42 -3.22 -0.94
CA VAL A 172 -8.46 -4.17 -1.36
C VAL A 172 -8.45 -5.35 -0.41
N GLU A 173 -9.50 -5.47 0.41
CA GLU A 173 -9.62 -6.59 1.35
C GLU A 173 -9.70 -7.92 0.60
N TYR A 174 -8.98 -8.93 1.10
CA TYR A 174 -8.88 -10.24 0.43
C TYR A 174 -8.37 -10.16 -1.03
N GLY A 175 -7.75 -9.03 -1.43
CA GLY A 175 -7.28 -8.80 -2.78
C GLY A 175 -6.07 -9.65 -3.19
N GLY A 176 -5.42 -10.35 -2.26
CA GLY A 176 -4.24 -11.15 -2.53
C GLY A 176 -2.99 -10.27 -2.67
N ALA A 177 -2.30 -10.38 -3.80
CA ALA A 177 -1.06 -9.64 -4.05
C ALA A 177 -1.30 -8.16 -4.44
N GLY A 178 -0.54 -7.24 -3.84
CA GLY A 178 -0.62 -5.81 -4.12
C GLY A 178 -0.52 -5.42 -5.60
N ALA A 179 0.31 -6.12 -6.38
CA ALA A 179 0.47 -5.86 -7.82
C ALA A 179 -0.84 -6.00 -8.63
N ARG A 180 -1.83 -6.76 -8.12
CA ARG A 180 -3.16 -6.89 -8.75
C ARG A 180 -3.96 -5.60 -8.76
N THR A 181 -3.56 -4.60 -7.97
CA THR A 181 -4.19 -3.27 -7.94
C THR A 181 -3.67 -2.33 -9.03
N GLY A 182 -2.75 -2.78 -9.88
CA GLY A 182 -2.16 -1.96 -10.95
C GLY A 182 -3.19 -1.35 -11.91
N GLN A 183 -4.13 -2.16 -12.41
CA GLN A 183 -5.20 -1.65 -13.27
C GLN A 183 -6.07 -0.61 -12.55
N LEU A 184 -6.45 -0.88 -11.30
CA LEU A 184 -7.23 0.06 -10.49
C LEU A 184 -6.50 1.40 -10.31
N VAL A 185 -5.17 1.40 -10.18
CA VAL A 185 -4.40 2.65 -10.14
C VAL A 185 -4.47 3.39 -11.48
N ALA A 186 -4.29 2.69 -12.61
CA ALA A 186 -4.42 3.29 -13.93
C ALA A 186 -5.81 3.91 -14.13
N ASP A 187 -6.88 3.18 -13.76
CA ASP A 187 -8.26 3.66 -13.87
C ASP A 187 -8.50 4.94 -13.04
N ILE A 188 -7.89 5.05 -11.85
CA ILE A 188 -7.97 6.26 -11.02
C ILE A 188 -7.23 7.43 -11.67
N PHE A 189 -6.04 7.19 -12.24
CA PHE A 189 -5.32 8.23 -12.98
C PHE A 189 -6.11 8.69 -14.21
N ASP A 190 -6.73 7.76 -14.95
CA ASP A 190 -7.58 8.08 -16.09
C ASP A 190 -8.76 8.95 -15.68
N ALA A 191 -9.45 8.57 -14.60
CA ALA A 191 -10.53 9.39 -14.05
C ALA A 191 -10.05 10.80 -13.64
N TYR A 192 -8.87 10.89 -13.00
CA TYR A 192 -8.29 12.17 -12.57
C TYR A 192 -7.96 13.08 -13.76
N PHE A 193 -7.24 12.59 -14.77
CA PHE A 193 -6.88 13.39 -15.94
C PHE A 193 -8.07 13.65 -16.87
N ALA A 194 -9.04 12.74 -16.92
CA ALA A 194 -10.30 12.98 -17.60
C ALA A 194 -11.08 14.14 -17.00
N MET A 195 -11.12 14.26 -15.66
CA MET A 195 -11.75 15.40 -14.99
C MET A 195 -11.05 16.73 -15.28
N GLN A 196 -9.73 16.72 -15.50
CA GLN A 196 -8.98 17.93 -15.89
C GLN A 196 -9.23 18.30 -17.36
N ASN A 197 -9.22 17.31 -18.26
CA ASN A 197 -9.20 17.52 -19.70
C ASN A 197 -10.60 17.44 -20.36
N GLY A 198 -11.63 16.99 -19.62
CA GLY A 198 -13.01 16.88 -20.10
C GLY A 198 -13.32 15.62 -20.92
N THR A 199 -12.44 14.61 -20.94
CA THR A 199 -12.63 13.37 -21.72
C THR A 199 -12.28 12.15 -20.87
N LEU A 200 -13.28 11.33 -20.52
CA LEU A 200 -13.07 10.01 -19.92
C LEU A 200 -13.10 8.97 -21.05
N THR A 201 -11.96 8.39 -21.37
CA THR A 201 -11.91 7.18 -22.21
C THR A 201 -12.08 5.99 -21.28
N VAL A 202 -13.29 5.46 -21.19
CA VAL A 202 -13.53 4.16 -20.57
C VAL A 202 -13.37 3.14 -21.68
N ASP A 203 -12.36 2.28 -21.60
CA ASP A 203 -12.34 1.09 -22.44
C ASP A 203 -13.53 0.22 -22.02
N GLU A 204 -14.54 0.11 -22.89
CA GLU A 204 -15.66 -0.81 -22.65
C GLU A 204 -15.10 -2.23 -22.53
N PRO A 205 -15.52 -3.01 -21.52
CA PRO A 205 -15.15 -4.41 -21.45
C PRO A 205 -15.62 -5.08 -22.73
N GLU A 206 -14.68 -5.66 -23.48
CA GLU A 206 -14.95 -6.41 -24.70
C GLU A 206 -16.05 -7.43 -24.39
N THR A 207 -17.25 -7.20 -24.92
CA THR A 207 -18.40 -8.07 -24.68
C THR A 207 -18.08 -9.42 -25.32
N ALA A 208 -17.73 -10.40 -24.50
CA ALA A 208 -17.66 -11.78 -24.91
C ALA A 208 -19.07 -12.21 -25.39
N ASP A 209 -19.21 -12.40 -26.69
CA ASP A 209 -20.41 -12.88 -27.36
C ASP A 209 -20.81 -14.25 -26.77
N PRO A 210 -22.04 -14.45 -26.25
CA PRO A 210 -22.44 -15.70 -25.65
C PRO A 210 -23.14 -16.57 -26.70
N ALA A 211 -22.42 -17.44 -27.41
CA ALA A 211 -22.95 -18.71 -27.92
C ALA A 211 -21.89 -19.54 -28.68
N GLY A 212 -21.62 -20.75 -28.21
CA GLY A 212 -21.25 -21.87 -29.09
C GLY A 212 -20.18 -22.83 -28.58
N ASP A 213 -20.64 -23.93 -27.96
CA ASP A 213 -19.97 -25.24 -27.77
C ASP A 213 -18.90 -25.44 -26.68
N ASP A 214 -19.30 -26.21 -25.66
CA ASP A 214 -18.46 -27.07 -24.82
C ASP A 214 -18.60 -28.54 -25.28
N PRO A 215 -17.72 -29.50 -24.88
CA PRO A 215 -16.37 -29.36 -24.36
C PRO A 215 -15.38 -30.35 -25.02
N LYS A 216 -14.07 -30.02 -25.04
CA LYS A 216 -13.01 -31.04 -25.01
C LYS A 216 -11.90 -30.63 -24.05
N THR A 217 -11.80 -31.45 -23.01
CA THR A 217 -10.69 -31.58 -22.07
C THR A 217 -9.37 -31.86 -22.78
N GLU A 218 -8.35 -31.03 -22.54
CA GLU A 218 -6.96 -31.47 -22.40
C GLU A 218 -6.30 -30.65 -21.28
N ALA A 219 -5.76 -31.35 -20.29
CA ALA A 219 -4.98 -30.79 -19.20
C ALA A 219 -3.57 -30.45 -19.72
N VAL A 220 -3.09 -29.25 -19.41
CA VAL A 220 -1.66 -28.92 -19.50
C VAL A 220 -1.28 -28.20 -18.20
N ASP A 221 -0.60 -28.94 -17.33
CA ASP A 221 0.18 -28.42 -16.22
C ASP A 221 1.23 -27.44 -16.74
N GLY A 222 1.29 -26.26 -16.14
CA GLY A 222 2.24 -25.20 -16.48
C GLY A 222 2.43 -24.27 -15.28
N ASP A 223 3.02 -24.83 -14.22
CA ASP A 223 3.48 -24.10 -13.05
C ASP A 223 4.59 -23.11 -13.44
N ALA A 224 4.30 -21.82 -13.31
CA ALA A 224 5.30 -20.76 -13.39
C ALA A 224 5.48 -20.16 -11.99
N ALA A 225 6.17 -20.91 -11.14
CA ALA A 225 6.73 -20.39 -9.90
C ALA A 225 7.95 -19.51 -10.24
N ALA A 226 7.79 -18.19 -10.08
CA ALA A 226 8.92 -17.33 -9.82
C ALA A 226 9.29 -17.52 -8.34
N ASP A 227 10.26 -18.39 -8.12
CA ASP A 227 10.85 -18.76 -6.84
C ASP A 227 11.76 -17.62 -6.36
N GLU A 228 11.40 -16.96 -5.26
CA GLU A 228 12.37 -16.21 -4.45
C GLU A 228 12.93 -17.19 -3.41
N THR A 229 14.11 -17.71 -3.69
CA THR A 229 14.85 -18.61 -2.79
C THR A 229 15.36 -17.84 -1.57
N ASP A 230 14.83 -18.15 -0.39
CA ASP A 230 15.45 -17.81 0.89
C ASP A 230 16.17 -19.05 1.45
N THR A 231 17.48 -19.10 1.24
CA THR A 231 18.38 -20.10 1.83
C THR A 231 18.70 -19.71 3.27
N ALA A 232 17.95 -20.26 4.23
CA ALA A 232 18.35 -20.30 5.64
C ALA A 232 18.98 -21.66 5.96
N GLY A 233 20.24 -21.59 6.40
CA GLY A 233 21.12 -22.73 6.64
C GLY A 233 20.65 -23.73 7.69
N GLU A 234 21.05 -24.96 7.43
CA GLU A 234 20.97 -26.17 8.23
C GLU A 234 21.60 -25.99 9.62
N THR A 235 20.85 -26.26 10.68
CA THR A 235 21.39 -26.58 12.01
C THR A 235 20.64 -27.75 12.65
N ALA A 236 21.43 -28.66 13.22
CA ALA A 236 21.16 -30.03 13.66
C ALA A 236 20.03 -30.22 14.70
N PRO A 237 19.46 -31.44 14.83
CA PRO A 237 18.37 -31.71 15.78
C PRO A 237 18.84 -31.70 17.25
N ALA A 238 17.95 -31.22 18.12
CA ALA A 238 18.13 -31.18 19.58
C ALA A 238 18.09 -32.60 20.21
N PRO A 239 18.80 -32.85 21.33
CA PRO A 239 18.81 -34.15 22.00
C PRO A 239 17.56 -34.39 22.87
N GLU A 240 17.13 -35.65 22.96
CA GLU A 240 16.01 -36.13 23.79
C GLU A 240 16.22 -35.86 25.31
N PRO A 241 15.16 -35.58 26.07
CA PRO A 241 15.26 -35.43 27.52
C PRO A 241 15.42 -36.78 28.24
N ALA A 242 16.43 -36.85 29.11
CA ALA A 242 16.75 -38.00 29.95
C ALA A 242 15.68 -38.26 31.04
N ALA A 243 15.42 -39.54 31.28
CA ALA A 243 14.49 -40.03 32.30
C ALA A 243 14.94 -39.67 33.74
N VAL A 244 13.97 -39.23 34.55
CA VAL A 244 14.13 -39.00 36.00
C VAL A 244 13.86 -40.32 36.74
N PRO A 245 14.73 -40.81 37.66
CA PRO A 245 14.43 -41.96 38.48
C PRO A 245 13.57 -41.55 39.69
N ALA A 246 12.64 -42.44 40.05
CA ALA A 246 11.77 -42.32 41.21
C ALA A 246 12.54 -42.49 42.54
N ALA A 247 12.17 -41.67 43.53
CA ALA A 247 12.25 -41.95 44.95
C ALA A 247 11.18 -41.14 45.68
#